data_AF-A0A3M1E8N8-F1
#
_entry.id   AF-A0A3M1E8N8-F1
#
_cell.length_a   1.000
_cell.length_b   1.000
_cell.length_c   1.000
_cell.angle_alpha   90.00
_cell.angle_beta   90.00
_cell.angle_gamma   90.00
#
_symmetry.space_group_name_H-M   'P 1'
#
loop_
_entity.id
_entity.type
_entity.pdbx_description
1 polymer ?
#
loop_
_entity_poly.entity_id
_entity_poly.type
_entity_poly.pdbx_seq_one_letter_code
_entity_poly.pdbx_strand_id
1 'polypeptide(L)'
;SRTVSFDDGPVNGWDFFSMAPPDAALRDSNRQYAIPSKSLRGLLRHIYTIASDSKEESADINHLNPVDSLFGWVGRGPNQALMGRLSIGFGFFDNPSLAWFKIPFPYGEWHYSNRQWRSSPGTSADKLFIAKQWRIFPHTPLAPIVQQLDDFSPDTSQASYFRAVLPGSKARFTIRFWNLDDLELKRLLWSVVLEPSLAHKMGHARYLGFGSLRLRLLPASYLIDWSARYADQPETAWQRPIQVEDWLTPQVIYHYKALKNALNADSL
;
A
#
# COMPACT_ATOMS: atom_id res chain seq x y z
N SER A 1 0.62 12.37 -20.78
CA SER A 1 0.10 13.33 -19.79
C SER A 1 -0.86 14.26 -20.50
N ARG A 2 -1.93 14.70 -19.84
CA ARG A 2 -2.77 15.81 -20.34
C ARG A 2 -2.26 17.09 -19.70
N THR A 3 -2.24 18.20 -20.43
CA THR A 3 -1.74 19.50 -19.95
C THR A 3 -2.70 20.59 -20.41
N VAL A 4 -2.98 21.55 -19.53
CA VAL A 4 -3.77 22.75 -19.82
C VAL A 4 -2.98 23.99 -19.38
N SER A 5 -3.06 25.07 -20.13
CA SER A 5 -2.35 26.33 -19.86
C SER A 5 -3.28 27.37 -19.22
N PHE A 6 -2.85 27.97 -18.11
CA PHE A 6 -3.49 29.12 -17.46
C PHE A 6 -2.55 30.34 -17.45
N ASP A 7 -3.09 31.51 -17.11
CA ASP A 7 -2.32 32.75 -16.95
C ASP A 7 -1.21 32.62 -15.89
N ASP A 8 -1.47 31.85 -14.83
CA ASP A 8 -0.55 31.53 -13.73
C ASP A 8 0.31 30.27 -13.98
N GLY A 9 0.27 29.72 -15.20
CA GLY A 9 1.19 28.68 -15.69
C GLY A 9 0.53 27.37 -16.12
N PRO A 10 1.31 26.44 -16.70
CA PRO A 10 0.80 25.15 -17.16
C PRO A 10 0.51 24.19 -16.00
N VAL A 11 -0.64 23.52 -16.05
CA VAL A 11 -1.02 22.47 -15.09
C VAL A 11 -1.03 21.11 -15.80
N ASN A 12 -0.29 20.15 -15.23
CA ASN A 12 -0.14 18.81 -15.78
C ASN A 12 -0.98 17.79 -15.01
N GLY A 13 -1.76 17.00 -15.73
CA GLY A 13 -2.48 15.85 -15.20
C GLY A 13 -1.57 14.63 -15.09
N TRP A 14 -1.54 14.03 -13.90
CA TRP A 14 -0.74 12.84 -13.60
C TRP A 14 -1.61 11.58 -13.53
N ASP A 15 -1.16 10.52 -14.22
CA ASP A 15 -1.73 9.17 -14.13
C ASP A 15 -0.65 8.22 -13.61
N PHE A 16 -0.67 7.95 -12.30
CA PHE A 16 0.35 7.14 -11.62
C PHE A 16 -0.02 5.64 -11.58
N PHE A 17 -1.15 5.28 -12.17
CA PHE A 17 -1.64 3.91 -12.18
C PHE A 17 -1.46 3.23 -13.54
N SER A 18 -1.24 3.96 -14.64
CA SER A 18 -1.06 3.32 -15.95
C SER A 18 0.38 2.87 -16.18
N MET A 19 0.56 1.65 -16.69
CA MET A 19 1.82 1.22 -17.30
C MET A 19 1.76 1.53 -18.80
N ALA A 20 2.68 2.37 -19.28
CA ALA A 20 2.79 2.70 -20.69
C ALA A 20 4.26 2.61 -21.14
N PRO A 21 4.53 2.13 -22.36
CA PRO A 21 5.85 2.25 -22.96
C PRO A 21 6.38 3.70 -22.89
N PRO A 22 7.69 3.88 -22.68
CA PRO A 22 8.30 5.20 -22.62
C PRO A 22 8.10 5.95 -23.94
N ASP A 23 8.26 5.25 -25.08
CA ASP A 23 7.93 5.75 -26.40
C ASP A 23 6.42 5.85 -26.61
N ALA A 24 5.95 7.04 -26.99
CA ALA A 24 4.54 7.32 -27.24
C ALA A 24 3.98 6.53 -28.44
N ALA A 25 4.79 6.26 -29.47
CA ALA A 25 4.35 5.54 -30.67
C ALA A 25 4.07 4.06 -30.40
N LEU A 26 4.69 3.50 -29.36
CA LEU A 26 4.53 2.10 -28.95
C LEU A 26 3.42 1.89 -27.93
N ARG A 27 2.72 2.95 -27.50
CA ARG A 27 1.66 2.85 -26.51
C ARG A 27 0.42 2.25 -27.17
N ASP A 28 0.06 1.05 -26.74
CA ASP A 28 -1.23 0.45 -27.08
C ASP A 28 -2.37 1.36 -26.60
N SER A 29 -3.44 1.40 -27.39
CA SER A 29 -4.74 1.92 -27.01
C SER A 29 -5.25 1.32 -25.69
N ASN A 30 -4.92 0.05 -25.43
CA ASN A 30 -5.29 -0.66 -24.22
C ASN A 30 -4.30 -0.38 -23.08
N ARG A 31 -4.49 0.76 -22.40
CA ARG A 31 -3.71 1.08 -21.19
C ARG A 31 -4.08 0.14 -20.06
N GLN A 32 -3.10 -0.59 -19.54
CA GLN A 32 -3.27 -1.40 -18.34
C GLN A 32 -2.96 -0.59 -17.09
N TYR A 33 -3.90 -0.59 -16.17
CA TYR A 33 -3.76 0.05 -14.87
C TYR A 33 -3.23 -0.95 -13.84
N ALA A 34 -2.26 -0.53 -13.03
CA ALA A 34 -1.66 -1.34 -12.01
C ALA A 34 -1.28 -0.53 -10.77
N ILE A 35 -1.33 -1.18 -9.61
CA ILE A 35 -0.64 -0.73 -8.41
C ILE A 35 0.85 -1.09 -8.57
N PRO A 36 1.79 -0.13 -8.49
CA PRO A 36 3.19 -0.42 -8.63
C PRO A 36 3.70 -1.38 -7.55
N SER A 37 4.53 -2.35 -7.95
CA SER A 37 5.15 -3.31 -7.02
C SER A 37 5.90 -2.64 -5.88
N LYS A 38 6.62 -1.54 -6.16
CA LYS A 38 7.33 -0.75 -5.15
C LYS A 38 6.38 -0.12 -4.12
N SER A 39 5.19 0.30 -4.54
CA SER A 39 4.18 0.88 -3.64
C SER A 39 3.56 -0.17 -2.75
N LEU A 40 3.24 -1.36 -3.30
CA LEU A 40 2.81 -2.52 -2.51
C LEU A 40 3.89 -2.97 -1.52
N ARG A 41 5.15 -3.04 -1.98
CA ARG A 41 6.30 -3.38 -1.12
C ARG A 41 6.48 -2.36 0.00
N GLY A 42 6.39 -1.07 -0.29
CA GLY A 42 6.51 -0.01 0.72
C GLY A 42 5.38 -0.06 1.76
N LEU A 43 4.14 -0.30 1.31
CA LEU A 43 2.98 -0.49 2.19
C LEU A 43 3.20 -1.68 3.14
N LEU A 44 3.48 -2.87 2.58
CA LEU A 44 3.63 -4.09 3.36
C LEU A 44 4.86 -4.03 4.27
N ARG A 45 5.97 -3.46 3.80
CA ARG A 45 7.17 -3.22 4.62
C ARG A 45 6.83 -2.36 5.82
N HIS A 46 6.10 -1.26 5.63
CA HIS A 46 5.74 -0.34 6.71
C HIS A 46 4.88 -1.00 7.78
N ILE A 47 3.84 -1.75 7.39
CA ILE A 47 3.01 -2.49 8.35
C ILE A 47 3.83 -3.57 9.06
N TYR A 48 4.67 -4.31 8.32
CA TYR A 48 5.54 -5.33 8.90
C TYR A 48 6.53 -4.73 9.90
N THR A 49 7.14 -3.57 9.63
CA THR A 49 8.02 -2.85 10.56
C THR A 49 7.37 -2.58 11.91
N ILE A 50 6.11 -2.16 11.88
CA ILE A 50 5.35 -1.92 13.10
C ILE A 50 4.96 -3.26 13.75
N ALA A 51 4.58 -4.26 12.97
CA ALA A 51 4.23 -5.58 13.49
C ALA A 51 5.41 -6.30 14.18
N SER A 52 6.64 -6.06 13.72
CA SER A 52 7.87 -6.68 14.24
C SER A 52 8.69 -5.79 15.19
N ASP A 53 8.17 -4.62 15.59
CA ASP A 53 8.86 -3.60 16.41
C ASP A 53 10.28 -3.26 15.94
N SER A 54 10.50 -3.17 14.63
CA SER A 54 11.83 -2.95 14.08
C SER A 54 12.21 -1.46 14.13
N LYS A 55 12.44 -0.99 15.36
CA LYS A 55 12.82 0.41 15.65
C LYS A 55 14.27 0.68 15.38
N GLU A 56 15.12 -0.29 15.69
CA GLU A 56 16.57 -0.19 15.59
C GLU A 56 17.03 -0.41 14.14
N GLU A 57 17.98 0.41 13.70
CA GLU A 57 18.62 0.23 12.41
C GLU A 57 19.51 -1.01 12.42
N SER A 58 19.55 -1.72 11.30
CA SER A 58 20.48 -2.84 11.13
C SER A 58 21.92 -2.34 11.10
N ALA A 59 22.78 -2.89 11.95
CA ALA A 59 24.17 -2.45 12.08
C ALA A 59 25.04 -2.95 10.93
N ASP A 60 24.91 -4.25 10.61
CA ASP A 60 25.63 -4.94 9.55
C ASP A 60 24.84 -6.15 9.05
N ILE A 61 25.31 -6.79 7.97
CA ILE A 61 24.65 -7.93 7.33
C ILE A 61 24.37 -9.14 8.25
N ASN A 62 25.11 -9.29 9.36
CA ASN A 62 24.90 -10.35 10.34
C ASN A 62 23.93 -9.94 11.47
N HIS A 63 23.64 -8.64 11.59
CA HIS A 63 22.79 -8.06 12.64
C HIS A 63 21.66 -7.24 12.02
N LEU A 64 20.83 -7.92 11.24
CA LEU A 64 19.67 -7.31 10.59
C LEU A 64 18.45 -7.32 11.52
N ASN A 65 17.71 -6.20 11.54
CA ASN A 65 16.39 -6.19 12.13
C ASN A 65 15.41 -7.07 11.31
N PRO A 66 14.26 -7.48 11.88
CA PRO A 66 13.32 -8.38 11.20
C PRO A 66 12.79 -7.89 9.84
N VAL A 67 12.72 -6.57 9.62
CA VAL A 67 12.22 -6.02 8.35
C VAL A 67 13.29 -6.12 7.28
N ASP A 68 14.52 -5.79 7.64
CA ASP A 68 15.67 -5.75 6.75
C ASP A 68 16.08 -7.16 6.31
N SER A 69 16.01 -8.15 7.20
CA SER A 69 16.24 -9.55 6.85
C SER A 69 15.21 -10.12 5.87
N LEU A 70 13.98 -9.58 5.87
CA LEU A 70 12.87 -10.07 5.05
C LEU A 70 12.72 -9.28 3.75
N PHE A 71 12.68 -7.95 3.83
CA PHE A 71 12.48 -7.08 2.67
C PHE A 71 13.80 -6.77 1.98
N GLY A 72 14.96 -6.97 2.61
CA GLY A 72 16.28 -6.64 2.08
C GLY A 72 16.81 -5.32 2.64
N TRP A 73 18.12 -5.16 2.56
CA TRP A 73 18.87 -4.10 3.21
C TRP A 73 20.12 -3.73 2.42
N VAL A 74 20.50 -2.45 2.51
CA VAL A 74 21.73 -1.92 1.95
C VAL A 74 22.39 -1.06 3.03
N GLY A 75 23.55 -1.51 3.50
CA GLY A 75 24.36 -0.85 4.50
C GLY A 75 25.50 -0.02 3.91
N ARG A 76 26.41 0.39 4.80
CA ARG A 76 27.61 1.15 4.43
C ARG A 76 28.81 0.22 4.35
N GLY A 77 29.61 0.35 3.30
CA GLY A 77 30.85 -0.40 3.11
C GLY A 77 30.72 -1.57 2.14
N PRO A 78 31.85 -2.22 1.80
CA PRO A 78 31.87 -3.34 0.86
C PRO A 78 31.10 -4.53 1.43
N ASN A 79 30.37 -5.24 0.56
CA ASN A 79 29.61 -6.45 0.88
C ASN A 79 28.53 -6.28 1.96
N GLN A 80 28.06 -5.05 2.20
CA GLN A 80 26.96 -4.75 3.12
C GLN A 80 25.64 -4.59 2.34
N ALA A 81 25.21 -5.66 1.68
CA ALA A 81 23.93 -5.67 0.99
C ALA A 81 23.30 -7.07 1.04
N LEU A 82 22.01 -7.12 1.35
CA LEU A 82 21.21 -8.35 1.34
C LEU A 82 19.99 -8.15 0.46
N MET A 83 19.81 -9.05 -0.51
CA MET A 83 18.57 -9.13 -1.26
C MET A 83 17.45 -9.65 -0.36
N GLY A 84 16.30 -8.99 -0.38
CA GLY A 84 15.14 -9.43 0.39
C GLY A 84 14.67 -10.82 -0.01
N ARG A 85 13.99 -11.50 0.92
CA ARG A 85 13.36 -12.80 0.72
C ARG A 85 11.92 -12.74 0.23
N LEU A 86 11.51 -11.56 -0.25
CA LEU A 86 10.19 -11.28 -0.81
C LEU A 86 10.28 -10.69 -2.21
N SER A 87 9.48 -11.22 -3.13
CA SER A 87 9.18 -10.59 -4.40
C SER A 87 7.70 -10.25 -4.47
N ILE A 88 7.39 -9.01 -4.86
CA ILE A 88 6.01 -8.50 -4.96
C ILE A 88 5.78 -8.05 -6.40
N GLY A 89 4.78 -8.63 -7.05
CA GLY A 89 4.38 -8.27 -8.40
C GLY A 89 3.61 -6.95 -8.48
N PHE A 90 3.37 -6.49 -9.70
CA PHE A 90 2.42 -5.40 -9.96
C PHE A 90 0.99 -5.86 -9.66
N GLY A 91 0.18 -4.97 -9.09
CA GLY A 91 -1.25 -5.18 -8.86
C GLY A 91 -2.07 -4.76 -10.04
N PHE A 92 -2.20 -5.62 -11.05
CA PHE A 92 -2.97 -5.30 -12.26
C PHE A 92 -4.46 -5.23 -11.95
N PHE A 93 -5.08 -4.11 -12.32
CA PHE A 93 -6.52 -3.92 -12.21
C PHE A 93 -7.25 -4.61 -13.36
N ASP A 94 -8.42 -5.14 -13.02
CA ASP A 94 -9.39 -5.66 -13.99
C ASP A 94 -10.37 -4.53 -14.34
N ASN A 95 -10.17 -3.89 -15.50
CA ASN A 95 -10.99 -2.81 -16.04
C ASN A 95 -11.46 -1.77 -14.98
N PRO A 96 -10.53 -1.04 -14.34
CA PRO A 96 -10.90 -0.16 -13.24
C PRO A 96 -11.70 1.05 -13.72
N SER A 97 -12.67 1.46 -12.91
CA SER A 97 -13.33 2.76 -13.06
C SER A 97 -12.41 3.86 -12.54
N LEU A 98 -12.30 4.96 -13.29
CA LEU A 98 -11.40 6.06 -12.99
C LEU A 98 -12.16 7.38 -12.99
N ALA A 99 -11.81 8.29 -12.08
CA ALA A 99 -12.30 9.66 -12.09
C ALA A 99 -11.16 10.65 -11.82
N TRP A 100 -11.32 11.86 -12.32
CA TRP A 100 -10.46 12.98 -11.96
C TRP A 100 -10.92 13.60 -10.65
N PHE A 101 -9.97 14.03 -9.84
CA PHE A 101 -10.22 14.73 -8.60
C PHE A 101 -9.41 16.01 -8.53
N LYS A 102 -10.03 17.06 -7.99
CA LYS A 102 -9.42 18.33 -7.62
C LYS A 102 -9.39 18.44 -6.10
N ILE A 103 -8.24 18.84 -5.57
CA ILE A 103 -8.05 19.15 -4.15
C ILE A 103 -7.43 20.55 -4.05
N PRO A 104 -8.22 21.58 -3.68
CA PRO A 104 -7.71 22.92 -3.46
C PRO A 104 -6.66 22.97 -2.34
N PHE A 105 -5.68 23.87 -2.46
CA PHE A 105 -4.80 24.25 -1.37
C PHE A 105 -5.40 25.41 -0.54
N PRO A 106 -5.11 25.51 0.77
CA PRO A 106 -4.38 24.55 1.60
C PRO A 106 -5.29 23.42 2.12
N TYR A 107 -5.02 22.18 1.71
CA TYR A 107 -5.78 21.03 2.19
C TYR A 107 -5.37 20.54 3.60
N GLY A 108 -4.28 21.09 4.15
CA GLY A 108 -3.71 20.67 5.44
C GLY A 108 -4.56 21.09 6.63
N GLU A 109 -5.48 22.03 6.41
CA GLU A 109 -6.37 22.61 7.41
C GLU A 109 -7.60 21.75 7.70
N TRP A 110 -7.78 20.64 6.95
CA TRP A 110 -8.91 19.74 7.13
C TRP A 110 -8.57 18.60 8.10
N HIS A 111 -9.40 18.49 9.14
CA HIS A 111 -9.27 17.52 10.22
C HIS A 111 -10.53 16.66 10.30
N TYR A 112 -10.36 15.35 10.42
CA TYR A 112 -11.46 14.43 10.70
C TYR A 112 -11.44 14.04 12.19
N SER A 113 -12.43 14.52 12.94
CA SER A 113 -12.58 14.22 14.37
C SER A 113 -14.05 14.08 14.73
N ASN A 114 -14.38 13.24 15.71
CA ASN A 114 -15.77 12.99 16.13
C ASN A 114 -16.71 12.66 14.95
N ARG A 115 -16.20 11.87 13.99
CA ARG A 115 -16.90 11.46 12.76
C ARG A 115 -17.34 12.62 11.85
N GLN A 116 -16.66 13.76 11.94
CA GLN A 116 -16.95 14.95 11.16
C GLN A 116 -15.67 15.59 10.63
N TRP A 117 -15.77 16.11 9.41
CA TRP A 117 -14.73 16.96 8.83
C TRP A 117 -14.89 18.39 9.34
N ARG A 118 -13.77 18.99 9.77
CA ARG A 118 -13.70 20.39 10.19
C ARG A 118 -12.50 21.05 9.53
N SER A 119 -12.68 22.28 9.05
CA SER A 119 -11.60 23.11 8.56
C SER A 119 -11.14 24.04 9.68
N SER A 120 -9.84 24.08 9.95
CA SER A 120 -9.22 24.96 10.93
C SER A 120 -8.13 25.77 10.23
N PRO A 121 -8.40 27.01 9.82
CA PRO A 121 -7.43 27.82 9.09
C PRO A 121 -6.10 27.97 9.84
N GLY A 122 -4.99 27.88 9.11
CA GLY A 122 -3.63 28.03 9.66
C GLY A 122 -3.09 26.81 10.41
N THR A 123 -3.81 25.68 10.46
CA THR A 123 -3.32 24.42 11.05
C THR A 123 -2.70 23.50 9.99
N SER A 124 -2.04 22.44 10.46
CA SER A 124 -1.49 21.39 9.62
C SER A 124 -2.15 20.05 9.89
N ALA A 125 -2.20 19.18 8.89
CA ALA A 125 -2.89 17.91 8.98
C ALA A 125 -2.34 17.04 10.13
N ASP A 126 -3.26 16.43 10.89
CA ASP A 126 -2.91 15.58 12.01
C ASP A 126 -2.03 14.40 11.58
N LYS A 127 -1.06 14.07 12.44
CA LYS A 127 -0.16 12.94 12.25
C LYS A 127 -0.38 11.95 13.37
N LEU A 128 -0.95 10.80 13.04
CA LEU A 128 -1.04 9.67 13.95
C LEU A 128 0.28 8.89 13.91
N PHE A 129 0.87 8.63 15.07
CA PHE A 129 2.09 7.85 15.21
C PHE A 129 1.85 6.64 16.12
N ILE A 130 2.38 5.49 15.70
CA ILE A 130 2.53 4.31 16.56
C ILE A 130 3.93 4.35 17.18
N ALA A 131 3.99 4.13 18.50
CA ALA A 131 5.22 4.19 19.29
C ALA A 131 6.03 5.49 19.10
N LYS A 132 5.35 6.62 18.79
CA LYS A 132 5.96 7.93 18.48
C LYS A 132 6.94 7.93 17.29
N GLN A 133 7.01 6.84 16.51
CA GLN A 133 8.00 6.67 15.46
C GLN A 133 7.34 6.50 14.09
N TRP A 134 6.41 5.56 13.97
CA TRP A 134 5.85 5.20 12.68
C TRP A 134 4.55 5.95 12.43
N ARG A 135 4.58 6.84 11.43
CA ARG A 135 3.38 7.53 10.98
C ARG A 135 2.41 6.54 10.33
N ILE A 136 1.15 6.63 10.71
CA ILE A 136 0.05 5.88 10.10
C ILE A 136 -1.07 6.84 9.71
N PHE A 137 -1.84 6.48 8.69
CA PHE A 137 -2.93 7.31 8.19
C PHE A 137 -4.24 6.62 8.54
N PRO A 138 -5.10 7.23 9.40
CA PRO A 138 -6.38 6.65 9.72
C PRO A 138 -7.30 6.62 8.49
N HIS A 139 -8.31 5.76 8.54
CA HIS A 139 -9.38 5.75 7.57
C HIS A 139 -10.33 6.92 7.87
N THR A 140 -10.65 7.69 6.83
CA THR A 140 -11.59 8.81 6.87
C THR A 140 -12.48 8.75 5.63
N PRO A 141 -13.72 9.27 5.66
CA PRO A 141 -14.49 9.46 4.44
C PRO A 141 -13.84 10.56 3.60
N LEU A 142 -14.23 10.68 2.34
CA LEU A 142 -13.71 11.72 1.46
C LEU A 142 -13.93 13.11 2.09
N ALA A 143 -12.89 13.93 2.16
CA ALA A 143 -13.01 15.28 2.72
C ALA A 143 -13.91 16.16 1.84
N PRO A 144 -14.76 17.05 2.40
CA PRO A 144 -15.67 17.90 1.64
C PRO A 144 -14.99 18.83 0.64
N ILE A 145 -13.71 19.15 0.85
CA ILE A 145 -12.92 19.99 -0.07
C ILE A 145 -12.55 19.25 -1.37
N VAL A 146 -12.65 17.92 -1.38
CA VAL A 146 -12.32 17.11 -2.55
C VAL A 146 -13.47 17.16 -3.54
N GLN A 147 -13.16 17.53 -4.78
CA GLN A 147 -14.14 17.61 -5.86
C GLN A 147 -13.83 16.55 -6.91
N GLN A 148 -14.82 15.73 -7.25
CA GLN A 148 -14.73 14.87 -8.42
C GLN A 148 -15.01 15.70 -9.67
N LEU A 149 -14.24 15.47 -10.74
CA LEU A 149 -14.37 16.13 -12.03
C LEU A 149 -14.80 15.11 -13.09
N ASP A 150 -15.60 15.55 -14.06
CA ASP A 150 -16.01 14.72 -15.20
C ASP A 150 -14.83 14.41 -16.14
N ASP A 151 -13.95 15.39 -16.35
CA ASP A 151 -12.71 15.21 -17.11
C ASP A 151 -11.56 16.06 -16.54
N PHE A 152 -10.36 15.94 -17.13
CA PHE A 152 -9.22 16.80 -16.81
C PHE A 152 -9.45 18.23 -17.32
N SER A 153 -10.09 19.03 -16.48
CA SER A 153 -10.34 20.46 -16.69
C SER A 153 -9.86 21.26 -15.47
N PRO A 154 -8.54 21.40 -15.27
CA PRO A 154 -8.05 22.29 -14.23
C PRO A 154 -8.54 23.72 -14.44
N ASP A 155 -8.60 24.51 -13.37
CA ASP A 155 -9.06 25.91 -13.37
C ASP A 155 -8.16 26.84 -12.55
N THR A 156 -7.18 26.27 -11.83
CA THR A 156 -6.21 27.01 -11.03
C THR A 156 -4.95 26.19 -10.78
N SER A 157 -3.80 26.86 -10.66
CA SER A 157 -2.55 26.29 -10.18
C SER A 157 -2.55 25.97 -8.68
N GLN A 158 -3.46 26.58 -7.89
CA GLN A 158 -3.60 26.40 -6.44
C GLN A 158 -4.47 25.18 -6.05
N ALA A 159 -4.36 24.10 -6.82
CA ALA A 159 -4.99 22.83 -6.50
C ALA A 159 -4.18 21.64 -7.03
N SER A 160 -4.32 20.49 -6.37
CA SER A 160 -3.82 19.21 -6.87
C SER A 160 -4.89 18.55 -7.74
N TYR A 161 -4.51 18.15 -8.96
CA TYR A 161 -5.36 17.39 -9.88
C TYR A 161 -4.75 16.04 -10.16
N PHE A 162 -5.50 14.98 -9.91
CA PHE A 162 -5.02 13.63 -10.16
C PHE A 162 -6.17 12.70 -10.53
N ARG A 163 -5.83 11.65 -11.27
CA ARG A 163 -6.76 10.59 -11.59
C ARG A 163 -6.68 9.51 -10.52
N ALA A 164 -7.82 9.06 -10.02
CA ALA A 164 -7.89 7.99 -9.03
C ALA A 164 -8.73 6.82 -9.53
N VAL A 165 -8.32 5.62 -9.13
CA VAL A 165 -9.13 4.41 -9.24
C VAL A 165 -10.27 4.49 -8.23
N LEU A 166 -11.50 4.36 -8.72
CA LEU A 166 -12.71 4.44 -7.91
C LEU A 166 -12.91 3.19 -7.02
N PRO A 167 -13.59 3.34 -5.88
CA PRO A 167 -13.94 2.22 -5.00
C PRO A 167 -14.61 1.07 -5.74
N GLY A 168 -14.35 -0.16 -5.29
CA GLY A 168 -14.89 -1.38 -5.89
C GLY A 168 -14.00 -2.02 -6.97
N SER A 169 -13.07 -1.25 -7.54
CA SER A 169 -12.06 -1.78 -8.48
C SER A 169 -11.16 -2.82 -7.80
N LYS A 170 -10.82 -3.89 -8.52
CA LYS A 170 -10.03 -5.01 -8.00
C LYS A 170 -8.72 -5.14 -8.75
N ALA A 171 -7.63 -5.30 -8.01
CA ALA A 171 -6.32 -5.61 -8.55
C ALA A 171 -5.86 -7.00 -8.07
N ARG A 172 -5.06 -7.68 -8.91
CA ARG A 172 -4.42 -8.95 -8.57
C ARG A 172 -2.90 -8.81 -8.67
N PHE A 173 -2.19 -9.30 -7.66
CA PHE A 173 -0.74 -9.41 -7.65
C PHE A 173 -0.33 -10.70 -6.94
N THR A 174 0.95 -11.04 -7.06
CA THR A 174 1.55 -12.19 -6.41
C THR A 174 2.63 -11.72 -5.44
N ILE A 175 2.65 -12.32 -4.25
CA ILE A 175 3.79 -12.26 -3.34
C ILE A 175 4.46 -13.63 -3.39
N ARG A 176 5.76 -13.65 -3.68
CA ARG A 176 6.59 -14.85 -3.56
C ARG A 176 7.56 -14.64 -2.42
N PHE A 177 7.82 -15.69 -1.67
CA PHE A 177 8.77 -15.68 -0.57
C PHE A 177 9.55 -16.99 -0.51
N TRP A 178 10.67 -16.98 0.19
CA TRP A 178 11.54 -18.15 0.32
C TRP A 178 12.14 -18.21 1.72
N ASN A 179 12.17 -19.43 2.27
CA ASN A 179 12.79 -19.76 3.55
C ASN A 179 12.39 -18.82 4.69
N LEU A 180 11.08 -18.56 4.84
CA LEU A 180 10.58 -17.84 6.01
C LEU A 180 10.39 -18.82 7.15
N ASP A 181 10.74 -18.40 8.36
CA ASP A 181 10.34 -19.14 9.55
C ASP A 181 8.84 -18.93 9.86
N ASP A 182 8.31 -19.69 10.80
CA ASP A 182 6.89 -19.61 11.19
C ASP A 182 6.49 -18.23 11.70
N LEU A 183 7.38 -17.54 12.41
CA LEU A 183 7.11 -16.24 13.02
C LEU A 183 7.05 -15.14 11.94
N GLU A 184 7.99 -15.17 11.01
CA GLU A 184 8.06 -14.30 9.84
C GLU A 184 6.84 -14.49 8.95
N LEU A 185 6.46 -15.74 8.68
CA LEU A 185 5.29 -16.04 7.85
C LEU A 185 3.99 -15.56 8.50
N LYS A 186 3.80 -15.78 9.82
CA LYS A 186 2.63 -15.26 10.56
C LYS A 186 2.54 -13.74 10.50
N ARG A 187 3.66 -13.03 10.75
CA ARG A 187 3.70 -11.57 10.68
C ARG A 187 3.47 -11.04 9.28
N LEU A 188 4.02 -11.71 8.26
CA LEU A 188 3.83 -11.34 6.86
C LEU A 188 2.37 -11.52 6.45
N LEU A 189 1.77 -12.68 6.73
CA LEU A 189 0.38 -12.96 6.40
C LEU A 189 -0.58 -12.00 7.10
N TRP A 190 -0.35 -11.71 8.39
CA TRP A 190 -1.13 -10.69 9.10
C TRP A 190 -0.98 -9.32 8.43
N SER A 191 0.26 -8.92 8.09
CA SER A 191 0.54 -7.63 7.43
C SER A 191 -0.04 -7.55 6.02
N VAL A 192 -0.30 -8.67 5.35
CA VAL A 192 -0.93 -8.70 4.03
C VAL A 192 -2.45 -8.63 4.17
N VAL A 193 -3.07 -9.62 4.83
CA VAL A 193 -4.53 -9.80 4.78
C VAL A 193 -5.25 -8.85 5.74
N LEU A 194 -4.66 -8.60 6.91
CA LEU A 194 -5.31 -7.95 8.06
C LEU A 194 -6.61 -8.66 8.50
N GLU A 195 -7.16 -8.25 9.65
CA GLU A 195 -8.48 -8.70 10.11
C GLU A 195 -9.61 -8.05 9.29
N PRO A 196 -10.82 -8.64 9.20
CA PRO A 196 -11.89 -8.18 8.31
C PRO A 196 -12.29 -6.70 8.41
N SER A 197 -12.26 -6.12 9.62
CA SER A 197 -12.61 -4.71 9.86
C SER A 197 -11.48 -3.73 9.53
N LEU A 198 -10.28 -4.24 9.25
CA LEU A 198 -9.10 -3.45 8.98
C LEU A 198 -8.91 -3.27 7.48
N ALA A 199 -8.22 -2.19 7.11
CA ALA A 199 -7.80 -1.96 5.74
C ALA A 199 -6.41 -1.32 5.70
N HIS A 200 -5.78 -1.42 4.54
CA HIS A 200 -4.53 -0.73 4.26
C HIS A 200 -4.78 0.69 3.74
N LYS A 201 -3.77 1.55 3.88
CA LYS A 201 -3.81 2.94 3.39
C LYS A 201 -2.55 3.26 2.58
N MET A 202 -2.70 3.53 1.28
CA MET A 202 -1.57 3.83 0.38
C MET A 202 -1.86 4.95 -0.62
N GLY A 203 -0.83 5.45 -1.30
CA GLY A 203 -0.99 6.42 -2.39
C GLY A 203 -1.09 7.88 -1.93
N HIS A 204 -1.59 8.72 -2.84
CA HIS A 204 -1.72 10.17 -2.67
C HIS A 204 -3.00 10.53 -1.87
N ALA A 205 -3.01 11.71 -1.24
CA ALA A 205 -4.17 12.27 -0.51
C ALA A 205 -4.81 11.34 0.56
N ARG A 206 -4.02 10.42 1.15
CA ARG A 206 -4.50 9.44 2.15
C ARG A 206 -5.26 10.05 3.32
N TYR A 207 -4.80 11.20 3.82
CA TYR A 207 -5.43 11.85 4.96
C TYR A 207 -6.82 12.40 4.61
N LEU A 208 -7.10 12.71 3.33
CA LEU A 208 -8.41 13.22 2.84
C LEU A 208 -9.38 12.10 2.44
N GLY A 209 -9.13 10.86 2.85
CA GLY A 209 -10.01 9.72 2.60
C GLY A 209 -9.59 8.82 1.46
N PHE A 210 -8.60 9.19 0.63
CA PHE A 210 -8.14 8.33 -0.47
C PHE A 210 -7.31 7.12 -0.04
N GLY A 211 -7.17 6.15 -0.94
CA GLY A 211 -6.12 5.14 -0.84
C GLY A 211 -6.39 3.98 0.10
N SER A 212 -7.65 3.80 0.51
CA SER A 212 -8.07 2.65 1.30
C SER A 212 -8.22 1.41 0.43
N LEU A 213 -7.66 0.29 0.86
CA LEU A 213 -7.78 -0.98 0.15
C LEU A 213 -7.80 -2.15 1.13
N ARG A 214 -8.54 -3.19 0.77
CA ARG A 214 -8.53 -4.49 1.48
C ARG A 214 -7.79 -5.50 0.62
N LEU A 215 -6.85 -6.21 1.23
CA LEU A 215 -6.15 -7.31 0.59
C LEU A 215 -6.74 -8.62 1.10
N ARG A 216 -6.84 -9.61 0.21
CA ARG A 216 -7.38 -10.92 0.55
C ARG A 216 -6.61 -11.98 -0.23
N LEU A 217 -6.36 -13.12 0.41
CA LEU A 217 -5.82 -14.26 -0.32
C LEU A 217 -6.87 -14.80 -1.28
N LEU A 218 -6.40 -15.27 -2.43
CA LEU A 218 -7.23 -16.01 -3.36
C LEU A 218 -7.15 -17.50 -3.00
N PRO A 219 -8.17 -18.30 -3.33
CA PRO A 219 -8.12 -19.76 -3.10
C PRO A 219 -6.92 -20.46 -3.76
N ALA A 220 -6.36 -19.85 -4.81
CA ALA A 220 -5.16 -20.34 -5.50
C ALA A 220 -3.84 -20.01 -4.77
N SER A 221 -3.87 -19.40 -3.58
CA SER A 221 -2.66 -19.13 -2.78
C SER A 221 -2.24 -20.36 -1.98
N TYR A 222 -0.98 -20.76 -2.08
CA TYR A 222 -0.46 -21.98 -1.44
C TYR A 222 0.96 -21.82 -0.90
N LEU A 223 1.32 -22.69 0.05
CA LEU A 223 2.69 -23.03 0.43
C LEU A 223 3.16 -24.24 -0.39
N ILE A 224 4.48 -24.36 -0.56
CA ILE A 224 5.09 -25.46 -1.29
C ILE A 224 5.69 -26.45 -0.30
N ASP A 225 5.25 -27.70 -0.35
CA ASP A 225 5.97 -28.82 0.24
C ASP A 225 7.12 -29.22 -0.70
N TRP A 226 8.32 -28.77 -0.36
CA TRP A 226 9.50 -29.04 -1.18
C TRP A 226 9.85 -30.52 -1.24
N SER A 227 9.65 -31.27 -0.15
CA SER A 227 9.94 -32.71 -0.11
C SER A 227 9.03 -33.47 -1.06
N ALA A 228 7.72 -33.20 -1.03
CA ALA A 228 6.77 -33.81 -1.95
C ALA A 228 7.00 -33.35 -3.41
N ARG A 229 7.32 -32.07 -3.62
CA ARG A 229 7.60 -31.52 -4.95
C ARG A 229 8.84 -32.14 -5.59
N TYR A 230 9.93 -32.31 -4.85
CA TYR A 230 11.16 -32.94 -5.35
C TYR A 230 11.06 -34.47 -5.46
N ALA A 231 10.00 -35.07 -4.91
CA ALA A 231 9.64 -36.47 -5.11
C ALA A 231 8.71 -36.67 -6.33
N ASP A 232 8.61 -35.68 -7.22
CA ASP A 232 7.78 -35.68 -8.44
C ASP A 232 6.30 -36.03 -8.19
N GLN A 233 5.77 -35.68 -7.01
CA GLN A 233 4.35 -35.84 -6.72
C GLN A 233 3.50 -34.83 -7.50
N PRO A 234 2.21 -35.14 -7.76
CA PRO A 234 1.31 -34.22 -8.46
C PRO A 234 1.12 -32.90 -7.71
N GLU A 235 0.75 -31.83 -8.43
CA GLU A 235 0.61 -30.48 -7.85
C GLU A 235 -0.30 -30.41 -6.64
N THR A 236 -1.39 -31.18 -6.66
CA THR A 236 -2.36 -31.28 -5.57
C THR A 236 -1.79 -31.86 -4.29
N ALA A 237 -0.64 -32.55 -4.35
CA ALA A 237 0.01 -33.15 -3.19
C ALA A 237 1.04 -32.20 -2.55
N TRP A 238 1.73 -31.36 -3.34
CA TRP A 238 2.75 -30.44 -2.81
C TRP A 238 2.29 -28.99 -2.67
N GLN A 239 1.19 -28.58 -3.33
CA GLN A 239 0.56 -27.28 -3.07
C GLN A 239 -0.33 -27.40 -1.83
N ARG A 240 0.10 -26.77 -0.73
CA ARG A 240 -0.67 -26.72 0.51
C ARG A 240 -1.43 -25.41 0.57
N PRO A 241 -2.78 -25.40 0.44
CA PRO A 241 -3.56 -24.16 0.51
C PRO A 241 -3.31 -23.41 1.81
N ILE A 242 -3.26 -22.08 1.74
CA ILE A 242 -3.12 -21.25 2.94
C ILE A 242 -4.50 -21.02 3.56
N GLN A 243 -4.76 -21.65 4.70
CA GLN A 243 -5.93 -21.36 5.55
C GLN A 243 -5.62 -20.16 6.43
N VAL A 244 -6.14 -18.98 6.09
CA VAL A 244 -5.74 -17.69 6.70
C VAL A 244 -5.91 -17.70 8.23
N GLU A 245 -6.95 -18.35 8.71
CA GLU A 245 -7.33 -18.47 10.11
C GLU A 245 -6.23 -19.11 10.95
N ASP A 246 -5.47 -20.04 10.38
CA ASP A 246 -4.36 -20.73 11.05
C ASP A 246 -3.13 -19.81 11.24
N TRP A 247 -3.04 -18.73 10.46
CA TRP A 247 -1.88 -17.84 10.41
C TRP A 247 -2.12 -16.46 11.02
N LEU A 248 -3.38 -16.03 11.16
CA LEU A 248 -3.72 -14.79 11.85
C LEU A 248 -3.56 -14.96 13.36
N THR A 249 -2.32 -14.77 13.83
CA THR A 249 -1.95 -14.85 15.25
C THR A 249 -1.65 -13.46 15.81
N PRO A 250 -2.62 -12.72 16.38
CA PRO A 250 -2.40 -11.38 16.95
C PRO A 250 -1.27 -11.30 17.98
N GLN A 251 -0.99 -12.40 18.68
CA GLN A 251 0.01 -12.47 19.76
C GLN A 251 1.44 -12.22 19.27
N VAL A 252 1.72 -12.46 17.97
CA VAL A 252 3.06 -12.21 17.41
C VAL A 252 3.23 -10.80 16.83
N ILE A 253 2.18 -9.98 16.88
CA ILE A 253 2.13 -8.62 16.35
C ILE A 253 2.38 -7.64 17.50
N TYR A 254 3.55 -7.01 17.51
CA TYR A 254 4.02 -6.25 18.67
C TYR A 254 3.10 -5.07 19.03
N HIS A 255 2.76 -4.24 18.04
CA HIS A 255 1.87 -3.09 18.22
C HIS A 255 0.42 -3.39 17.82
N TYR A 256 -0.04 -4.63 18.04
CA TYR A 256 -1.34 -5.12 17.58
C TYR A 256 -2.51 -4.18 17.89
N LYS A 257 -2.68 -3.76 19.15
CA LYS A 257 -3.80 -2.89 19.57
C LYS A 257 -3.77 -1.53 18.86
N ALA A 258 -2.58 -0.93 18.74
CA ALA A 258 -2.40 0.37 18.09
C ALA A 258 -2.67 0.27 16.59
N LEU A 259 -2.17 -0.78 15.93
CA LEU A 259 -2.45 -1.08 14.52
C LEU A 259 -3.94 -1.32 14.28
N LYS A 260 -4.59 -2.14 15.12
CA LYS A 260 -6.02 -2.42 15.03
C LYS A 260 -6.86 -1.15 15.10
N ASN A 261 -6.54 -0.25 16.03
CA ASN A 261 -7.26 1.02 16.16
C ASN A 261 -7.03 1.94 14.95
N ALA A 262 -5.78 2.05 14.48
CA ALA A 262 -5.41 2.96 13.41
C ALA A 262 -5.87 2.49 12.01
N LEU A 263 -5.91 1.19 11.77
CA LEU A 263 -6.29 0.57 10.50
C LEU A 263 -7.78 0.20 10.43
N ASN A 264 -8.55 0.43 11.50
CA ASN A 264 -9.98 0.15 11.50
C ASN A 264 -10.68 1.03 10.45
N ALA A 265 -11.31 0.37 9.47
CA ALA A 265 -12.07 1.03 8.42
C ALA A 265 -13.58 1.06 8.73
N ASP A 266 -14.05 0.27 9.69
CA ASP A 266 -15.45 0.25 10.11
C ASP A 266 -15.74 1.32 11.19
N SER A 267 -14.71 2.03 11.65
CA SER A 267 -14.82 3.19 12.56
C SER A 267 -15.21 4.50 11.85
N LEU A 268 -15.41 4.45 10.53
CA LEU A 268 -15.91 5.56 9.69
C LEU A 268 -17.36 5.90 10.04
#